data_AF-A0A9E5M2W6-F1
#
_entry.id   AF-A0A9E5M2W6-F1
#
_cell.length_a   1.000
_cell.length_b   1.000
_cell.length_c   1.000
_cell.angle_alpha   90.00
_cell.angle_beta   90.00
_cell.angle_gamma   90.00
#
_symmetry.space_group_name_H-M   'P 1'
#
loop_
_entity.id
_entity.type
_entity.pdbx_description
1 polymer ?
#
loop_
_entity_poly.entity_id
_entity_poly.type
_entity_poly.pdbx_seq_one_letter_code
_entity_poly.pdbx_strand_id
1 'polypeptide(L)'
;MLHATEPSPPLVYTGPTEIAATADGGLQPVVGVQNIQVFRANRTASAHADGLTDTYNHAPMLAYWHGRFYLEYLSGAVNEHDNPTVTSLTNSADGLTWSAPRVIFPAITLPDGTHTIAHQRMGFYVAPDGRLLALSFYGTPPSPNDGKGLGRAVREIHADGSLGNIHFIRLNTDRDFPDFPLPYPLYSASSDPGFVSACEALLTNSEPI
;
A
#
# COMPACT_ATOMS: atom_id res chain seq x y z
N MET A 1 7.16 -6.51 -36.17
CA MET A 1 5.87 -7.22 -36.07
C MET A 1 5.80 -7.77 -34.66
N LEU A 2 5.02 -7.13 -33.78
CA LEU A 2 4.66 -7.73 -32.50
C LEU A 2 3.58 -8.76 -32.82
N HIS A 3 3.86 -10.04 -32.57
CA HIS A 3 2.83 -11.07 -32.61
C HIS A 3 1.87 -10.76 -31.46
N ALA A 4 0.65 -10.35 -31.78
CA ALA A 4 -0.44 -10.33 -30.81
C ALA A 4 -0.62 -11.78 -30.36
N THR A 5 -0.21 -12.09 -29.14
CA THR A 5 -0.53 -13.33 -28.45
C THR A 5 -2.04 -13.40 -28.32
N GLU A 6 -2.66 -14.52 -28.70
CA GLU A 6 -4.09 -14.70 -28.45
C GLU A 6 -4.40 -14.46 -26.97
N PRO A 7 -5.48 -13.75 -26.63
CA PRO A 7 -5.84 -13.50 -25.25
C PRO A 7 -6.05 -14.84 -24.55
N SER A 8 -5.44 -14.99 -23.37
CA SER A 8 -5.67 -16.18 -22.54
C SER A 8 -7.17 -16.30 -22.22
N PRO A 9 -7.73 -17.52 -22.19
CA PRO A 9 -9.13 -17.70 -21.81
C PRO A 9 -9.37 -17.17 -20.40
N PRO A 10 -10.59 -16.68 -20.09
CA PRO A 10 -10.89 -16.18 -18.76
C PRO A 10 -10.78 -17.30 -17.72
N LEU A 11 -10.45 -16.92 -16.49
CA LEU A 11 -10.53 -17.83 -15.35
C LEU A 11 -12.00 -18.20 -15.10
N VAL A 12 -12.32 -19.50 -15.08
CA VAL A 12 -13.68 -20.01 -14.83
C VAL A 12 -13.65 -21.01 -13.68
N TYR A 13 -14.53 -20.81 -12.70
CA TYR A 13 -14.79 -21.78 -11.64
C TYR A 13 -15.91 -22.74 -12.07
N THR A 14 -15.63 -24.05 -12.05
CA THR A 14 -16.56 -25.11 -12.47
C THR A 14 -16.91 -26.08 -11.34
N GLY A 15 -16.52 -25.77 -10.10
CA GLY A 15 -16.76 -26.64 -8.95
C GLY A 15 -18.22 -26.59 -8.48
N PRO A 16 -18.71 -27.65 -7.81
CA PRO A 16 -20.10 -27.76 -7.37
C PRO A 16 -20.39 -27.04 -6.04
N THR A 17 -19.38 -26.44 -5.40
CA THR A 17 -19.51 -25.84 -4.06
C THR A 17 -20.49 -24.65 -4.07
N GLU A 18 -21.44 -24.67 -3.14
CA GLU A 18 -22.35 -23.56 -2.85
C GLU A 18 -21.93 -22.82 -1.57
N ILE A 19 -22.27 -21.53 -1.47
CA ILE A 19 -21.93 -20.67 -0.33
C ILE A 19 -23.23 -20.31 0.40
N ALA A 20 -23.29 -20.59 1.70
CA ALA A 20 -24.40 -20.20 2.56
C ALA A 20 -24.23 -18.77 3.12
N ALA A 21 -25.32 -18.12 3.51
CA ALA A 21 -25.29 -16.81 4.18
C ALA A 21 -24.97 -16.92 5.68
N THR A 22 -24.01 -17.77 6.06
CA THR A 22 -23.46 -17.89 7.42
C THR A 22 -22.08 -17.24 7.49
N ALA A 23 -21.58 -16.99 8.71
CA ALA A 23 -20.28 -16.32 8.90
C ALA A 23 -19.10 -17.08 8.27
N ASP A 24 -19.17 -18.41 8.21
CA ASP A 24 -18.18 -19.30 7.59
C ASP A 24 -18.58 -19.75 6.16
N GLY A 25 -19.71 -19.27 5.65
CA GLY A 25 -20.24 -19.64 4.34
C GLY A 25 -20.69 -21.10 4.21
N GLY A 26 -20.75 -21.87 5.30
CA GLY A 26 -20.95 -23.33 5.25
C GLY A 26 -19.77 -24.07 4.63
N LEU A 27 -18.61 -23.42 4.52
CA LEU A 27 -17.42 -23.95 3.88
C LEU A 27 -16.58 -24.76 4.88
N GLN A 28 -16.07 -25.90 4.43
CA GLN A 28 -15.12 -26.67 5.22
C GLN A 28 -13.74 -26.01 5.17
N PRO A 29 -13.13 -25.68 6.33
CA PRO A 29 -11.78 -25.12 6.35
C PRO A 29 -10.76 -26.16 5.89
N VAL A 30 -9.76 -25.72 5.14
CA VAL A 30 -8.61 -26.55 4.79
C VAL A 30 -7.77 -26.80 6.04
N VAL A 31 -7.28 -28.03 6.21
CA VAL A 31 -6.44 -28.42 7.36
C VAL A 31 -5.17 -27.56 7.40
N GLY A 32 -4.85 -27.02 8.57
CA GLY A 32 -3.62 -26.27 8.81
C GLY A 32 -3.74 -24.74 8.64
N VAL A 33 -4.92 -24.22 8.30
CA VAL A 33 -5.15 -22.77 8.25
C VAL A 33 -5.02 -22.16 9.65
N GLN A 34 -4.31 -21.03 9.73
CA GLN A 34 -4.15 -20.24 10.95
C GLN A 34 -4.64 -18.81 10.68
N ASN A 35 -5.55 -18.31 11.52
CA ASN A 35 -6.00 -16.92 11.48
C ASN A 35 -5.23 -16.12 12.52
N ILE A 36 -4.27 -15.32 12.06
CA ILE A 36 -3.42 -14.48 12.92
C ILE A 36 -3.90 -13.04 12.86
N GLN A 37 -4.28 -12.48 14.01
CA GLN A 37 -4.59 -11.06 14.12
C GLN A 37 -3.29 -10.25 14.24
N VAL A 38 -2.94 -9.51 13.19
CA VAL A 38 -1.72 -8.68 13.16
C VAL A 38 -1.92 -7.35 13.87
N PHE A 39 -3.12 -6.78 13.78
CA PHE A 39 -3.45 -5.50 14.39
C PHE A 39 -4.88 -5.53 14.96
N ARG A 40 -5.07 -4.93 16.14
CA ARG A 40 -6.38 -4.81 16.79
C ARG A 40 -6.63 -3.35 17.15
N ALA A 41 -7.50 -2.68 16.39
CA ALA A 41 -7.85 -1.29 16.65
C ALA A 41 -8.45 -1.10 18.06
N ASN A 42 -7.97 -0.08 18.79
CA ASN A 42 -8.49 0.28 20.09
C ASN A 42 -8.23 1.76 20.40
N ARG A 43 -9.21 2.63 20.13
CA ARG A 43 -9.06 4.08 20.34
C ARG A 43 -8.94 4.47 21.82
N THR A 44 -9.68 3.80 22.72
CA THR A 44 -9.73 4.16 24.14
C THR A 44 -8.58 3.58 24.96
N ALA A 45 -7.89 2.58 24.43
CA ALA A 45 -6.68 2.02 25.02
C ALA A 45 -5.65 1.67 23.92
N SER A 46 -5.12 2.71 23.27
CA SER A 46 -4.18 2.59 22.13
C SER A 46 -2.86 1.91 22.48
N ALA A 47 -2.50 1.82 23.77
CA ALA A 47 -1.39 0.98 24.22
C ALA A 47 -1.57 -0.51 23.87
N HIS A 48 -2.82 -0.97 23.67
CA HIS A 48 -3.16 -2.31 23.18
C HIS A 48 -3.33 -2.39 21.66
N ALA A 49 -3.12 -1.28 20.96
CA ALA A 49 -3.14 -1.14 19.51
C ALA A 49 -1.82 -0.53 19.01
N ASP A 50 -0.71 -0.89 19.66
CA ASP A 50 0.65 -0.48 19.30
C ASP A 50 0.83 1.05 19.13
N GLY A 51 0.07 1.83 19.88
CA GLY A 51 0.11 3.29 19.87
C GLY A 51 -0.75 3.96 18.80
N LEU A 52 -1.39 3.20 17.90
CA LEU A 52 -2.32 3.74 16.90
C LEU A 52 -3.71 3.97 17.51
N THR A 53 -4.33 5.11 17.22
CA THR A 53 -5.70 5.45 17.65
C THR A 53 -6.75 5.20 16.56
N ASP A 54 -6.30 4.86 15.36
CA ASP A 54 -7.10 4.68 14.15
C ASP A 54 -7.98 3.43 14.24
N THR A 55 -9.26 3.60 13.92
CA THR A 55 -10.22 2.47 13.89
C THR A 55 -10.69 2.12 12.48
N TYR A 56 -10.37 2.94 11.49
CA TYR A 56 -10.46 2.54 10.08
C TYR A 56 -9.10 2.01 9.65
N ASN A 57 -9.04 0.74 9.27
CA ASN A 57 -7.82 0.07 8.79
C ASN A 57 -8.21 -0.84 7.63
N HIS A 58 -7.61 -0.64 6.45
CA HIS A 58 -8.05 -1.35 5.25
C HIS A 58 -6.94 -1.54 4.21
N ALA A 59 -7.28 -2.22 3.11
CA ALA A 59 -6.43 -2.44 1.94
C ALA A 59 -5.01 -2.97 2.25
N PRO A 60 -4.89 -4.16 2.87
CA PRO A 60 -3.59 -4.75 3.16
C PRO A 60 -2.84 -5.13 1.88
N MET A 61 -1.53 -4.89 1.87
CA MET A 61 -0.58 -5.35 0.87
C MET A 61 0.48 -6.17 1.58
N LEU A 62 0.91 -7.29 0.99
CA LEU A 62 1.86 -8.22 1.60
C LEU A 62 3.02 -8.47 0.64
N ALA A 63 4.24 -8.41 1.18
CA ALA A 63 5.46 -8.84 0.49
C ALA A 63 6.28 -9.75 1.40
N TYR A 64 7.09 -10.63 0.79
CA TYR A 64 8.14 -11.36 1.49
C TYR A 64 9.48 -10.98 0.87
N TRP A 65 10.40 -10.49 1.70
CA TRP A 65 11.70 -9.99 1.25
C TRP A 65 12.74 -10.18 2.34
N HIS A 66 13.93 -10.65 1.96
CA HIS A 66 15.07 -10.85 2.88
C HIS A 66 14.71 -11.58 4.18
N GLY A 67 13.93 -12.67 4.07
CA GLY A 67 13.58 -13.50 5.21
C GLY A 67 12.41 -12.98 6.06
N ARG A 68 11.70 -11.94 5.62
CA ARG A 68 10.64 -11.28 6.40
C ARG A 68 9.39 -11.02 5.58
N PHE A 69 8.25 -11.12 6.24
CA PHE A 69 6.97 -10.58 5.78
C PHE A 69 6.90 -9.08 6.07
N TYR A 70 6.41 -8.32 5.10
CA TYR A 70 6.08 -6.91 5.21
C TYR A 70 4.60 -6.74 4.91
N LEU A 71 3.85 -6.20 5.86
CA LEU A 71 2.42 -5.92 5.74
C LEU A 71 2.21 -4.42 5.81
N GLU A 72 1.78 -3.85 4.69
CA GLU A 72 1.37 -2.46 4.57
C GLU A 72 -0.15 -2.38 4.57
N TYR A 73 -0.73 -1.37 5.21
CA TYR A 73 -2.17 -1.08 5.17
C TYR A 73 -2.41 0.41 5.35
N LEU A 74 -3.56 0.91 4.88
CA LEU A 74 -3.98 2.28 5.13
C LEU A 74 -4.79 2.37 6.43
N SER A 75 -4.65 3.49 7.13
CA SER A 75 -5.30 3.76 8.40
C SER A 75 -5.90 5.17 8.44
N GLY A 76 -7.02 5.31 9.14
CA GLY A 76 -7.70 6.57 9.39
C GLY A 76 -8.50 6.54 10.69
N ALA A 77 -8.94 7.72 11.13
CA ALA A 77 -9.52 7.87 12.46
C ALA A 77 -10.76 6.97 12.68
N VAL A 78 -11.74 7.04 11.78
CA VAL A 78 -13.04 6.36 11.95
C VAL A 78 -13.62 5.80 10.67
N ASN A 79 -13.78 6.61 9.62
CA ASN A 79 -14.50 6.23 8.40
C ASN A 79 -13.58 6.19 7.19
N GLU A 80 -14.05 5.47 6.17
CA GLU A 80 -13.47 5.51 4.84
C GLU A 80 -13.56 6.94 4.27
N HIS A 81 -12.47 7.41 3.67
CA HIS A 81 -12.34 8.73 3.05
C HIS A 81 -12.47 9.95 3.99
N ASP A 82 -12.54 9.73 5.30
CA ASP A 82 -12.28 10.82 6.25
C ASP A 82 -10.78 11.15 6.22
N ASN A 83 -10.44 12.44 6.06
CA ASN A 83 -9.06 12.89 6.13
C ASN A 83 -8.69 13.31 7.56
N PRO A 84 -7.43 13.09 8.00
CA PRO A 84 -6.32 12.45 7.28
C PRO A 84 -6.42 10.92 7.26
N THR A 85 -5.87 10.30 6.21
CA THR A 85 -5.47 8.88 6.25
C THR A 85 -3.98 8.73 5.92
N VAL A 86 -3.36 7.70 6.50
CA VAL A 86 -1.93 7.40 6.39
C VAL A 86 -1.72 5.98 5.91
N THR A 87 -0.48 5.66 5.54
CA THR A 87 -0.07 4.28 5.25
C THR A 87 0.90 3.80 6.31
N SER A 88 0.57 2.67 6.94
CA SER A 88 1.32 2.03 8.01
C SER A 88 1.99 0.75 7.53
N LEU A 89 3.10 0.38 8.18
CA LEU A 89 3.86 -0.83 7.89
C LEU A 89 4.17 -1.58 9.19
N THR A 90 3.98 -2.89 9.17
CA THR A 90 4.52 -3.83 10.16
C THR A 90 5.28 -4.95 9.44
N ASN A 91 6.15 -5.67 10.15
CA ASN A 91 6.88 -6.80 9.61
C ASN A 91 6.97 -7.97 10.60
N SER A 92 7.23 -9.16 10.07
CA SER A 92 7.40 -10.38 10.84
C SER A 92 8.42 -11.31 10.20
N ALA A 93 9.22 -12.01 11.00
CA ALA A 93 10.16 -13.03 10.51
C ALA A 93 9.51 -14.41 10.35
N ASP A 94 8.44 -14.68 11.11
CA ASP A 94 7.80 -16.00 11.23
C ASP A 94 6.34 -16.02 10.76
N GLY A 95 5.76 -14.85 10.45
CA GLY A 95 4.34 -14.67 10.10
C GLY A 95 3.38 -14.72 11.31
N LEU A 96 3.90 -14.94 12.51
CA LEU A 96 3.13 -15.10 13.75
C LEU A 96 3.33 -13.91 14.69
N THR A 97 4.57 -13.48 14.85
CA THR A 97 4.98 -12.40 15.73
C THR A 97 5.28 -11.17 14.89
N TRP A 98 4.50 -10.11 15.08
CA TRP A 98 4.59 -8.89 14.28
C TRP A 98 5.13 -7.72 15.10
N SER A 99 5.94 -6.87 14.47
CA SER A 99 6.41 -5.64 15.09
C SER A 99 5.27 -4.64 15.29
N ALA A 100 5.42 -3.71 16.23
CA ALA A 100 4.52 -2.56 16.29
C ALA A 100 4.46 -1.84 14.92
N PRO A 101 3.27 -1.60 14.35
CA PRO A 101 3.13 -0.83 13.11
C PRO A 101 3.66 0.59 13.27
N ARG A 102 4.21 1.13 12.18
CA ARG A 102 4.65 2.52 12.09
C ARG A 102 4.16 3.15 10.80
N VAL A 103 3.87 4.44 10.83
CA VAL A 103 3.53 5.21 9.63
C VAL A 103 4.75 5.30 8.70
N ILE A 104 4.59 4.89 7.45
CA ILE A 104 5.63 4.96 6.42
C ILE A 104 5.33 6.00 5.32
N PHE A 105 4.06 6.36 5.14
CA PHE A 105 3.63 7.52 4.35
C PHE A 105 2.61 8.32 5.17
N PRO A 106 3.02 9.46 5.76
CA PRO A 106 2.10 10.33 6.48
C PRO A 106 1.22 11.13 5.51
N ALA A 107 0.07 11.60 5.99
CA ALA A 107 -0.81 12.47 5.23
C ALA A 107 -0.14 13.83 4.97
N ILE A 108 -0.45 14.44 3.83
CA ILE A 108 0.03 15.76 3.44
C ILE A 108 -1.09 16.77 3.68
N THR A 109 -0.79 17.90 4.32
CA THR A 109 -1.71 19.04 4.42
C THR A 109 -1.81 19.74 3.07
N LEU A 110 -3.04 19.90 2.59
CA LEU A 110 -3.38 20.54 1.32
C LEU A 110 -3.57 22.06 1.51
N PRO A 111 -3.53 22.86 0.43
CA PRO A 111 -3.65 24.32 0.50
C PRO A 111 -4.91 24.85 1.20
N ASP A 112 -6.01 24.09 1.17
CA ASP A 112 -7.27 24.45 1.81
C ASP A 112 -7.36 24.04 3.30
N GLY A 113 -6.28 23.46 3.85
CA GLY A 113 -6.21 22.98 5.22
C GLY A 113 -6.72 21.57 5.43
N THR A 114 -7.28 20.91 4.41
CA THR A 114 -7.61 19.48 4.46
C THR A 114 -6.34 18.63 4.34
N HIS A 115 -6.48 17.31 4.50
CA HIS A 115 -5.37 16.37 4.34
C HIS A 115 -5.64 15.38 3.21
N THR A 116 -4.55 14.86 2.64
CA THR A 116 -4.64 13.76 1.66
C THR A 116 -5.23 12.49 2.28
N ILE A 117 -5.84 11.67 1.43
CA ILE A 117 -6.32 10.33 1.75
C ILE A 117 -5.43 9.32 1.02
N ALA A 118 -4.69 8.50 1.76
CA ALA A 118 -4.00 7.32 1.26
C ALA A 118 -5.00 6.32 0.63
N HIS A 119 -4.73 5.86 -0.61
CA HIS A 119 -5.53 4.82 -1.26
C HIS A 119 -4.70 4.05 -2.30
N GLN A 120 -4.25 2.84 -1.98
CA GLN A 120 -3.41 2.03 -2.89
C GLN A 120 -3.99 0.63 -3.16
N ARG A 121 -3.62 0.07 -4.32
CA ARG A 121 -3.99 -1.29 -4.78
C ARG A 121 -2.75 -2.16 -5.04
N MET A 122 -1.58 -1.61 -4.72
CA MET A 122 -0.27 -2.24 -4.81
C MET A 122 0.65 -1.38 -3.95
N GLY A 123 1.20 -2.01 -2.92
CA GLY A 123 2.07 -1.35 -1.93
C GLY A 123 3.54 -1.75 -2.04
N PHE A 124 3.88 -2.81 -2.79
CA PHE A 124 5.26 -3.31 -2.85
C PHE A 124 5.73 -3.67 -4.25
N TYR A 125 7.02 -3.46 -4.49
CA TYR A 125 7.72 -3.95 -5.67
C TYR A 125 9.13 -4.39 -5.29
N VAL A 126 9.49 -5.63 -5.62
CA VAL A 126 10.89 -6.09 -5.54
C VAL A 126 11.52 -5.84 -6.91
N ALA A 127 12.47 -4.90 -6.95
CA ALA A 127 13.14 -4.51 -8.17
C ALA A 127 14.13 -5.59 -8.66
N PRO A 128 14.52 -5.58 -9.95
CA PRO A 128 15.44 -6.57 -10.50
C PRO A 128 16.81 -6.62 -9.82
N ASP A 129 17.24 -5.51 -9.20
CA ASP A 129 18.47 -5.43 -8.42
C ASP A 129 18.31 -5.91 -6.96
N GLY A 130 17.11 -6.40 -6.61
CA GLY A 130 16.78 -6.96 -5.30
C GLY A 130 16.30 -5.94 -4.28
N ARG A 131 16.19 -4.65 -4.60
CA ARG A 131 15.65 -3.63 -3.68
C ARG A 131 14.15 -3.81 -3.46
N LEU A 132 13.67 -3.51 -2.25
CA LEU A 132 12.25 -3.46 -1.95
C LEU A 132 11.76 -2.00 -1.95
N LEU A 133 10.83 -1.70 -2.85
CA LEU A 133 10.09 -0.44 -2.87
C LEU A 133 8.76 -0.62 -2.14
N ALA A 134 8.43 0.34 -1.28
CA ALA A 134 7.09 0.53 -0.73
C ALA A 134 6.40 1.70 -1.44
N LEU A 135 5.09 1.62 -1.63
CA LEU A 135 4.31 2.57 -2.42
C LEU A 135 3.02 2.98 -1.74
N SER A 136 2.64 4.25 -1.91
CA SER A 136 1.33 4.75 -1.53
C SER A 136 0.81 5.72 -2.57
N PHE A 137 -0.43 6.14 -2.44
CA PHE A 137 -1.03 7.13 -3.33
C PHE A 137 -1.76 8.18 -2.50
N TYR A 138 -1.48 9.45 -2.81
CA TYR A 138 -2.02 10.61 -2.13
C TYR A 138 -3.24 11.14 -2.88
N GLY A 139 -4.44 10.67 -2.52
CA GLY A 139 -5.72 11.16 -3.01
C GLY A 139 -6.16 12.46 -2.32
N THR A 140 -7.09 13.18 -2.94
CA THR A 140 -7.75 14.37 -2.37
C THR A 140 -9.18 14.02 -1.95
N PRO A 141 -9.71 14.60 -0.86
CA PRO A 141 -11.12 14.44 -0.50
C PRO A 141 -12.05 15.13 -1.52
N PRO A 142 -13.32 14.69 -1.64
CA PRO A 142 -13.92 13.54 -0.96
C PRO A 142 -13.68 12.20 -1.67
N SER A 143 -13.18 12.23 -2.91
CA SER A 143 -13.05 11.07 -3.80
C SER A 143 -11.58 10.83 -4.14
N PRO A 144 -10.84 10.08 -3.30
CA PRO A 144 -9.38 10.01 -3.42
C PRO A 144 -8.86 9.36 -4.70
N ASN A 145 -9.71 8.67 -5.44
CA ASN A 145 -9.38 7.83 -6.59
C ASN A 145 -10.05 8.32 -7.90
N ASP A 146 -10.45 9.59 -7.97
CA ASP A 146 -11.08 10.19 -9.16
C ASP A 146 -10.07 10.71 -10.21
N GLY A 147 -8.77 10.59 -9.93
CA GLY A 147 -7.69 11.07 -10.78
C GLY A 147 -7.15 12.45 -10.41
N LYS A 148 -7.68 13.11 -9.38
CA LYS A 148 -7.29 14.48 -9.00
C LYS A 148 -6.39 14.62 -7.77
N GLY A 149 -6.12 13.50 -7.11
CA GLY A 149 -5.11 13.41 -6.06
C GLY A 149 -3.71 13.85 -6.51
N LEU A 150 -2.79 14.06 -5.56
CA LEU A 150 -1.42 14.52 -5.85
C LEU A 150 -0.63 13.53 -6.73
N GLY A 151 -0.75 12.23 -6.44
CA GLY A 151 -0.05 11.19 -7.18
C GLY A 151 0.46 10.04 -6.32
N ARG A 152 1.23 9.16 -6.94
CA ARG A 152 1.85 7.99 -6.32
C ARG A 152 3.20 8.34 -5.72
N ALA A 153 3.40 7.90 -4.48
CA ALA A 153 4.64 8.01 -3.75
C ALA A 153 5.36 6.65 -3.65
N VAL A 154 6.67 6.72 -3.43
CA VAL A 154 7.57 5.58 -3.31
C VAL A 154 8.65 5.88 -2.28
N ARG A 155 9.12 4.85 -1.57
CA ARG A 155 10.35 4.87 -0.80
C ARG A 155 10.96 3.47 -0.75
N GLU A 156 12.26 3.40 -0.49
CA GLU A 156 12.92 2.10 -0.29
C GLU A 156 12.76 1.60 1.14
N ILE A 157 12.59 0.29 1.30
CA ILE A 157 12.81 -0.44 2.54
C ILE A 157 14.19 -1.11 2.42
N HIS A 158 15.13 -0.73 3.27
CA HIS A 158 16.47 -1.30 3.27
C HIS A 158 16.52 -2.62 4.07
N ALA A 159 17.56 -3.42 3.85
CA ALA A 159 17.71 -4.76 4.44
C ALA A 159 17.81 -4.75 5.97
N ASP A 160 18.27 -3.64 6.55
CA ASP A 160 18.31 -3.42 8.00
C ASP A 160 16.97 -2.94 8.59
N GLY A 161 15.94 -2.79 7.74
CA GLY A 161 14.61 -2.30 8.11
C GLY A 161 14.52 -0.78 8.20
N SER A 162 15.59 -0.04 7.90
CA SER A 162 15.53 1.41 7.74
C SER A 162 14.77 1.78 6.45
N LEU A 163 14.29 3.03 6.39
CA LEU A 163 13.47 3.49 5.28
C LEU A 163 14.14 4.67 4.58
N GLY A 164 14.29 4.57 3.25
CA GLY A 164 14.77 5.68 2.42
C GLY A 164 13.78 6.85 2.39
N ASN A 165 14.18 8.00 1.84
CA ASN A 165 13.31 9.17 1.76
C ASN A 165 12.06 8.93 0.88
N ILE A 166 10.96 9.61 1.21
CA ILE A 166 9.74 9.58 0.40
C ILE A 166 9.97 10.42 -0.85
N HIS A 167 9.58 9.87 -1.99
CA HIS A 167 9.57 10.55 -3.28
C HIS A 167 8.21 10.35 -3.97
N PHE A 168 7.84 11.24 -4.87
CA PHE A 168 6.79 10.97 -5.85
C PHE A 168 7.36 10.17 -7.03
N ILE A 169 6.77 9.00 -7.33
CA ILE A 169 7.12 8.22 -8.51
C ILE A 169 6.34 8.66 -9.74
N ARG A 170 5.09 9.12 -9.54
CA ARG A 170 4.22 9.60 -10.62
C ARG A 170 3.21 10.58 -10.05
N LEU A 171 3.19 11.80 -10.59
CA LEU A 171 2.14 12.79 -10.28
C LEU A 171 0.94 12.57 -11.18
N ASN A 172 -0.24 12.91 -10.69
CA ASN A 172 -1.40 13.02 -11.56
C ASN A 172 -1.30 14.30 -12.39
N THR A 173 -1.86 14.26 -13.60
CA THR A 173 -1.86 15.41 -14.52
C THR A 173 -2.92 16.45 -14.12
N ASP A 174 -4.12 15.99 -13.76
CA ASP A 174 -5.28 16.84 -13.46
C ASP A 174 -5.49 17.00 -11.95
N ARG A 175 -4.51 17.59 -11.26
CA ARG A 175 -4.54 17.72 -9.79
C ARG A 175 -5.46 18.86 -9.36
N ASP A 176 -6.18 18.67 -8.25
CA ASP A 176 -6.99 19.75 -7.62
C ASP A 176 -6.14 20.96 -7.22
N PHE A 177 -4.87 20.72 -6.84
CA PHE A 177 -3.92 21.74 -6.43
C PHE A 177 -2.67 21.71 -7.32
N PRO A 178 -2.73 22.22 -8.56
CA PRO A 178 -1.65 22.09 -9.54
C PRO A 178 -0.38 22.87 -9.13
N ASP A 179 -0.56 24.04 -8.50
CA ASP A 179 0.53 24.94 -8.07
C ASP A 179 1.03 24.64 -6.65
N PHE A 180 0.52 23.59 -6.00
CA PHE A 180 0.94 23.24 -4.64
C PHE A 180 2.41 22.80 -4.61
N PRO A 181 3.28 23.46 -3.82
CA PRO A 181 4.66 23.02 -3.64
C PRO A 181 4.66 21.67 -2.91
N LEU A 182 5.00 20.62 -3.65
CA LEU A 182 5.01 19.26 -3.12
C LEU A 182 6.04 19.10 -1.98
N PRO A 183 5.67 18.45 -0.87
CA PRO A 183 6.58 18.28 0.28
C PRO A 183 7.69 17.25 0.01
N TYR A 184 7.55 16.44 -1.03
CA TYR A 184 8.50 15.41 -1.42
C TYR A 184 8.95 15.62 -2.87
N PRO A 185 10.23 15.38 -3.20
CA PRO A 185 10.73 15.52 -4.55
C PRO A 185 10.25 14.36 -5.45
N LEU A 186 10.41 14.51 -6.76
CA LEU A 186 10.29 13.39 -7.70
C LEU A 186 11.43 12.39 -7.46
N TYR A 187 11.17 11.10 -7.68
CA TYR A 187 12.16 10.03 -7.48
C TYR A 187 13.45 10.25 -8.27
N SER A 188 13.36 10.88 -9.46
CA SER A 188 14.48 11.21 -10.33
C SER A 188 15.44 12.25 -9.75
N ALA A 189 15.04 12.96 -8.69
CA ALA A 189 15.92 13.89 -7.96
C ALA A 189 16.75 13.20 -6.87
N SER A 190 16.54 11.90 -6.61
CA SER A 190 17.36 11.15 -5.66
C SER A 190 18.81 11.07 -6.11
N SER A 191 19.74 11.18 -5.17
CA SER A 191 21.18 10.99 -5.42
C SER A 191 21.59 9.50 -5.48
N ASP A 192 20.67 8.58 -5.17
CA ASP A 192 20.92 7.13 -5.26
C ASP A 192 20.50 6.61 -6.65
N PRO A 193 21.46 6.33 -7.55
CA PRO A 193 21.14 5.88 -8.91
C PRO A 193 20.49 4.49 -8.95
N GLY A 194 20.73 3.63 -7.94
CA GLY A 194 20.08 2.32 -7.86
C GLY A 194 18.60 2.46 -7.49
N PHE A 195 18.27 3.36 -6.56
CA PHE A 195 16.88 3.69 -6.25
C PHE A 195 16.13 4.26 -7.46
N VAL A 196 16.75 5.17 -8.21
CA VAL A 196 16.18 5.72 -9.45
C VAL A 196 15.92 4.59 -10.45
N SER A 197 16.90 3.72 -10.66
CA SER A 197 16.78 2.58 -11.58
C SER A 197 15.68 1.60 -11.16
N ALA A 198 15.52 1.34 -9.86
CA ALA A 198 14.44 0.50 -9.32
C ALA A 198 13.05 1.11 -9.59
N CYS A 199 12.92 2.44 -9.47
CA CYS A 199 11.68 3.14 -9.80
C CYS A 199 11.35 3.07 -11.30
N GLU A 200 12.35 3.25 -12.17
CA GLU A 200 12.19 3.12 -13.63
C GLU A 200 11.82 1.68 -14.04
N ALA A 201 12.43 0.69 -13.39
CA ALA A 201 12.08 -0.71 -13.60
C ALA A 201 10.60 -0.98 -13.26
N LEU A 202 10.09 -0.40 -12.16
CA LEU A 202 8.67 -0.46 -11.85
C LEU A 202 7.79 0.25 -12.90
N LEU A 203 8.18 1.43 -13.37
CA LEU A 203 7.38 2.20 -14.33
C LEU A 203 7.29 1.54 -15.71
N THR A 204 8.31 0.75 -16.08
CA THR A 204 8.35 -0.03 -17.32
C THR A 204 7.79 -1.45 -17.17
N ASN A 205 7.37 -1.83 -15.95
CA ASN A 205 6.79 -3.14 -15.67
C ASN A 205 5.31 -3.18 -16.06
N SER A 206 5.05 -3.30 -17.36
CA SER A 206 3.73 -3.60 -17.91
C SER A 206 3.68 -5.05 -18.39
N GLU A 207 2.61 -5.77 -18.10
CA GLU A 207 2.28 -6.93 -18.93
C GLU A 207 1.98 -6.46 -20.36
N PRO A 208 2.42 -7.19 -21.40
CA PRO A 208 1.90 -6.97 -22.74
C PRO A 208 0.38 -7.24 -22.70
N ILE A 209 -0.40 -6.19 -22.98
CA ILE A 209 -1.85 -6.28 -23.18
C ILE A 209 -2.13 -7.01 -24.50
#